data_AF-A0A3C0XPJ7-F1
#
_entry.id   AF-A0A3C0XPJ7-F1
#
_cell.length_a   1.000
_cell.length_b   1.000
_cell.length_c   1.000
_cell.angle_alpha   90.00
_cell.angle_beta   90.00
_cell.angle_gamma   90.00
#
_symmetry.space_group_name_H-M   'P 1'
#
loop_
_entity.id
_entity.type
_entity.pdbx_description
1 polymer ?
#
loop_
_entity_poly.entity_id
_entity_poly.type
_entity_poly.pdbx_seq_one_letter_code
_entity_poly.pdbx_strand_id
1 'polypeptide(L)'
;MTPDQITEAITKAFVEGGQQWLVLTIAAFMPALWAFTLMLHLARPYVIRTLRKLSLRFGADVWWLTYVLVRDAVTILTFGLSFIFLMPNLILTFDLPLTAPLATLFLFWALYVKLLYDADDNFGAYRLVTALLVIGATLYFVPQTLGLESNSQDYLAGLVSFFDSTKNQAWAGPILIVALIGSAVTAGAIFWRVVLAPAGSAAAATGGQPRPATR
;
A
#
# COMPACT_ATOMS: atom_id res chain seq x y z
N MET A 1 21.41 -32.76 26.28
CA MET A 1 21.11 -32.36 24.89
C MET A 1 22.10 -33.09 24.00
N THR A 2 21.63 -33.81 22.99
CA THR A 2 22.51 -34.43 21.99
C THR A 2 23.08 -33.34 21.05
N PRO A 3 24.22 -33.56 20.41
CA PRO A 3 24.77 -32.63 19.42
C PRO A 3 23.75 -32.22 18.35
N ASP A 4 22.90 -33.15 17.92
CA ASP A 4 21.84 -32.90 16.93
C ASP A 4 20.78 -31.91 17.45
N GLN A 5 20.40 -32.01 18.74
CA GLN A 5 19.46 -31.08 19.37
C GLN A 5 20.05 -29.66 19.49
N ILE A 6 21.36 -29.54 19.68
CA ILE A 6 22.05 -28.25 19.74
C ILE A 6 22.08 -27.63 18.34
N THR A 7 22.41 -28.40 17.31
CA THR A 7 22.40 -27.91 15.92
C THR A 7 21.00 -27.48 15.50
N GLU A 8 19.96 -28.27 15.79
CA GLU A 8 18.57 -27.91 15.48
C GLU A 8 18.15 -26.62 16.20
N ALA A 9 18.48 -26.49 17.49
CA ALA A 9 18.17 -25.29 18.26
C ALA A 9 18.86 -24.04 17.69
N ILE A 10 20.12 -24.15 17.27
CA ILE A 10 20.88 -23.04 16.68
C ILE A 10 20.27 -22.65 15.32
N THR A 11 19.99 -23.62 14.45
CA THR A 11 19.38 -23.35 13.14
C THR A 11 18.02 -22.68 13.29
N LYS A 12 17.19 -23.18 14.20
CA LYS A 12 15.87 -22.59 14.49
C LYS A 12 16.01 -21.15 15.00
N ALA A 13 16.86 -20.91 15.98
CA ALA A 13 17.09 -19.58 16.54
C ALA A 13 17.60 -18.59 15.48
N PHE A 14 18.49 -19.02 14.59
CA PHE A 14 19.02 -18.17 13.53
C PHE A 14 17.95 -17.81 12.49
N VAL A 15 17.12 -18.78 12.09
CA VAL A 15 16.04 -18.54 11.13
C VAL A 15 14.95 -17.64 11.73
N GLU A 16 14.48 -17.93 12.93
CA GLU A 16 13.44 -17.15 13.62
C GLU A 16 13.93 -15.73 13.92
N GLY A 17 15.15 -15.60 14.45
CA GLY A 17 15.76 -14.30 14.74
C GLY A 17 15.99 -13.46 13.47
N GLY A 18 16.45 -14.08 12.38
CA GLY A 18 16.62 -13.40 11.10
C GLY A 18 15.30 -12.93 10.49
N GLN A 19 14.25 -13.75 10.56
CA GLN A 19 12.90 -13.38 10.12
C GLN A 19 12.35 -12.20 10.94
N GLN A 20 12.47 -12.25 12.27
CA GLN A 20 12.01 -11.19 13.15
C GLN A 20 12.76 -9.88 12.88
N TRP A 21 14.08 -9.93 12.75
CA TRP A 21 14.88 -8.74 12.44
C TRP A 21 14.45 -8.08 11.13
N LEU A 22 14.23 -8.88 10.08
CA LEU A 22 13.76 -8.37 8.78
C LEU A 22 12.40 -7.70 8.91
N VAL A 23 11.43 -8.35 9.56
CA VAL A 23 10.07 -7.83 9.74
C VAL A 23 10.07 -6.53 10.53
N LEU A 24 10.80 -6.47 11.66
CA LEU A 24 10.88 -5.27 12.49
C LEU A 24 11.58 -4.12 11.77
N THR A 25 12.61 -4.42 10.96
CA THR A 25 13.28 -3.40 10.15
C THR A 25 12.31 -2.81 9.12
N ILE A 26 11.57 -3.64 8.40
CA ILE A 26 10.55 -3.15 7.44
C ILE A 26 9.50 -2.33 8.19
N ALA A 27 8.94 -2.85 9.28
CA ALA A 27 7.92 -2.16 10.07
C ALA A 27 8.40 -0.80 10.60
N ALA A 28 9.67 -0.68 11.00
CA ALA A 28 10.27 0.58 11.44
C ALA A 28 10.42 1.62 10.31
N PHE A 29 10.63 1.19 9.07
CA PHE A 29 10.70 2.10 7.90
C PHE A 29 9.32 2.49 7.36
N MET A 30 8.27 1.72 7.64
CA MET A 30 6.92 1.95 7.12
C MET A 30 6.35 3.35 7.41
N PRO A 31 6.51 3.95 8.61
CA PRO A 31 6.05 5.32 8.86
C PRO A 31 6.68 6.35 7.95
N ALA A 32 7.99 6.24 7.69
CA ALA A 32 8.67 7.15 6.78
C ALA A 32 8.12 7.01 5.35
N LEU A 33 7.94 5.78 4.86
CA LEU A 33 7.41 5.52 3.52
C LEU A 33 5.97 6.01 3.33
N TRP A 34 5.11 5.82 4.32
CA TRP A 34 3.76 6.40 4.34
C TRP A 34 3.78 7.92 4.30
N ALA A 35 4.67 8.54 5.09
CA ALA A 35 4.84 9.99 5.11
C ALA A 35 5.31 10.51 3.74
N PHE A 36 6.33 9.88 3.14
CA PHE A 36 6.81 10.26 1.81
C PHE A 36 5.74 10.08 0.73
N THR A 37 4.97 8.99 0.78
CA THR A 37 3.84 8.76 -0.14
C THR A 37 2.83 9.90 -0.08
N LEU A 38 2.43 10.31 1.13
CA LEU A 38 1.51 11.45 1.32
C LEU A 38 2.12 12.77 0.86
N MET A 39 3.35 13.07 1.30
CA MET A 39 4.03 14.32 0.98
C MET A 39 4.16 14.49 -0.53
N LEU A 40 4.64 13.45 -1.23
CA LEU A 40 4.82 13.48 -2.68
C LEU A 40 3.49 13.58 -3.40
N HIS A 41 2.45 12.83 -2.99
CA HIS A 41 1.13 12.90 -3.63
C HIS A 41 0.48 14.29 -3.45
N LEU A 42 0.52 14.84 -2.24
CA LEU A 42 -0.05 16.15 -1.93
C LEU A 42 0.77 17.32 -2.49
N ALA A 43 2.05 17.11 -2.80
CA ALA A 43 2.91 18.14 -3.41
C ALA A 43 2.54 18.48 -4.86
N ARG A 44 1.70 17.68 -5.54
CA ARG A 44 1.36 17.86 -6.96
C ARG A 44 0.95 19.30 -7.33
N PRO A 45 0.01 19.97 -6.62
CA PRO A 45 -0.40 21.33 -6.98
C PRO A 45 0.75 22.34 -6.87
N TYR A 46 1.67 22.13 -5.94
CA TYR A 46 2.87 22.95 -5.80
C TYR A 46 3.83 22.73 -6.98
N VAL A 47 4.12 21.48 -7.34
CA VAL A 47 5.01 21.12 -8.46
C VAL A 47 4.48 21.72 -9.78
N ILE A 48 3.18 21.60 -10.06
CA ILE A 48 2.57 22.17 -11.27
C ILE A 48 2.72 23.70 -11.32
N ARG A 49 2.55 24.40 -10.19
CA ARG A 49 2.77 25.86 -10.14
C ARG A 49 4.22 26.24 -10.40
N THR A 50 5.16 25.44 -9.91
CA THR A 50 6.60 25.65 -10.15
C THR A 50 6.96 25.40 -11.61
N LEU A 51 6.44 24.33 -12.22
CA LEU A 51 6.65 23.99 -13.63
C LEU A 51 6.17 25.08 -14.59
N ARG A 52 5.04 25.72 -14.29
CA ARG A 52 4.52 26.85 -15.09
C ARG A 52 5.43 28.08 -15.11
N LYS A 53 6.40 28.19 -14.19
CA LYS A 53 7.37 29.29 -14.13
C LYS A 53 8.63 29.02 -14.95
N LEU A 54 8.85 27.79 -15.40
CA LEU A 54 10.02 27.43 -16.18
C LEU A 54 9.84 27.89 -17.64
N SER A 55 10.80 28.66 -18.15
CA SER A 55 10.78 29.14 -19.54
C SER A 55 11.15 28.05 -20.56
N LEU A 56 11.92 27.04 -20.13
CA LEU A 56 12.30 25.91 -20.96
C LEU A 56 11.30 24.76 -20.84
N ARG A 57 10.62 24.43 -21.96
CA ARG A 57 9.67 23.31 -22.04
C ARG A 57 10.34 21.96 -21.72
N PHE A 58 11.58 21.76 -22.19
CA PHE A 58 12.32 20.52 -21.95
C PHE A 58 12.61 20.31 -20.45
N GLY A 59 13.07 21.36 -19.75
CA GLY A 59 13.33 21.27 -18.31
C GLY A 59 12.06 21.03 -17.51
N ALA A 60 10.94 21.64 -17.92
CA ALA A 60 9.65 21.40 -17.28
C ALA A 60 9.17 19.95 -17.43
N ASP A 61 9.32 19.38 -18.62
CA ASP A 61 8.89 18.00 -18.91
C ASP A 61 9.74 16.96 -18.14
N VAL A 62 11.07 17.10 -18.18
CA VAL A 62 11.98 16.20 -17.43
C VAL A 62 11.71 16.26 -15.93
N TRP A 63 11.48 17.44 -15.38
CA TRP A 63 11.16 17.60 -13.96
C TRP A 63 9.81 16.98 -13.60
N TRP A 64 8.79 17.16 -14.46
CA TRP A 64 7.48 16.55 -14.27
C TRP A 64 7.57 15.03 -14.26
N LEU A 65 8.21 14.43 -15.28
CA LEU A 65 8.36 12.99 -15.40
C LEU A 65 9.16 12.40 -14.24
N THR A 66 10.23 13.06 -13.80
CA THR A 66 11.02 12.62 -12.65
C THR A 66 10.19 12.63 -11.37
N TYR A 67 9.41 13.69 -11.13
CA TYR A 67 8.53 13.79 -9.97
C TYR A 67 7.46 12.68 -9.98
N VAL A 68 6.78 12.46 -11.10
CA VAL A 68 5.76 11.41 -11.25
C VAL A 68 6.38 10.03 -11.00
N LEU A 69 7.55 9.75 -11.58
CA LEU A 69 8.26 8.48 -11.41
C LEU A 69 8.62 8.24 -9.95
N VAL A 70 9.21 9.21 -9.25
CA VAL A 70 9.59 9.06 -7.84
C VAL A 70 8.36 8.90 -6.95
N ARG A 71 7.31 9.71 -7.16
CA ARG A 71 6.04 9.61 -6.42
C ARG A 71 5.43 8.22 -6.55
N ASP A 72 5.34 7.70 -7.77
CA ASP A 72 4.69 6.41 -8.01
C ASP A 72 5.57 5.25 -7.58
N ALA A 73 6.90 5.33 -7.75
CA ALA A 73 7.84 4.34 -7.22
C ALA A 73 7.74 4.23 -5.69
N VAL A 74 7.71 5.36 -4.97
CA VAL A 74 7.56 5.36 -3.51
C VAL A 74 6.20 4.80 -3.09
N THR A 75 5.11 5.16 -3.81
CA THR A 75 3.77 4.64 -3.51
C THR A 75 3.71 3.12 -3.68
N ILE A 76 4.30 2.60 -4.78
CA ILE A 76 4.35 1.16 -5.07
C ILE A 76 5.24 0.44 -4.05
N LEU A 77 6.40 1.00 -3.69
CA LEU A 77 7.29 0.43 -2.67
C LEU A 77 6.59 0.35 -1.31
N THR A 78 5.91 1.43 -0.91
CA THR A 78 5.13 1.49 0.33
C THR A 78 4.06 0.40 0.34
N PHE A 79 3.35 0.22 -0.79
CA PHE A 79 2.37 -0.85 -0.92
C PHE A 79 3.00 -2.24 -0.85
N GLY A 80 4.09 -2.48 -1.61
CA GLY A 80 4.80 -3.76 -1.64
C GLY A 80 5.31 -4.19 -0.28
N LEU A 81 5.86 -3.26 0.51
CA LEU A 81 6.30 -3.54 1.88
C LEU A 81 5.13 -3.66 2.86
N SER A 82 4.00 -2.97 2.62
CA SER A 82 2.79 -3.09 3.45
C SER A 82 2.13 -4.47 3.41
N PHE A 83 2.54 -5.37 2.50
CA PHE A 83 2.04 -6.76 2.47
C PHE A 83 2.33 -7.53 3.76
N ILE A 84 3.37 -7.15 4.52
CA ILE A 84 3.64 -7.76 5.82
C ILE A 84 2.44 -7.63 6.77
N PHE A 85 1.65 -6.56 6.65
CA PHE A 85 0.46 -6.33 7.47
C PHE A 85 -0.73 -7.20 7.06
N LEU A 86 -0.67 -7.87 5.91
CA LEU A 86 -1.67 -8.84 5.49
C LEU A 86 -1.31 -10.27 5.92
N MET A 87 -0.15 -10.48 6.55
CA MET A 87 0.28 -11.80 7.02
C MET A 87 -0.39 -12.11 8.37
N PRO A 88 -1.21 -13.17 8.46
CA PRO A 88 -1.92 -13.50 9.71
C PRO A 88 -0.98 -13.79 10.87
N ASN A 89 0.12 -14.49 10.59
CA ASN A 89 1.12 -14.78 11.61
C ASN A 89 1.65 -13.49 12.25
N LEU A 90 1.94 -12.45 11.45
CA LEU A 90 2.59 -11.24 11.96
C LEU A 90 1.64 -10.39 12.81
N ILE A 91 0.43 -10.13 12.32
CA ILE A 91 -0.57 -9.31 13.03
C ILE A 91 -0.98 -9.91 14.38
N LEU A 92 -0.97 -11.25 14.49
CA LEU A 92 -1.41 -11.95 15.69
C LEU A 92 -0.28 -12.20 16.71
N THR A 93 0.99 -12.06 16.31
CA THR A 93 2.14 -12.41 17.16
C THR A 93 3.08 -11.25 17.46
N PHE A 94 3.08 -10.20 16.65
CA PHE A 94 3.92 -9.01 16.86
C PHE A 94 3.07 -7.78 17.12
N ASP A 95 3.57 -6.90 17.99
CA ASP A 95 2.95 -5.62 18.31
C ASP A 95 2.97 -4.73 17.07
N LEU A 96 1.83 -4.65 16.38
CA LEU A 96 1.64 -3.90 15.15
C LEU A 96 0.40 -3.00 15.27
N PRO A 97 0.28 -1.95 14.43
CA PRO A 97 -0.88 -1.08 14.47
C PRO A 97 -2.14 -1.88 14.10
N LEU A 98 -3.16 -1.86 14.96
CA LEU A 98 -4.39 -2.65 14.80
C LEU A 98 -5.01 -2.54 13.39
N THR A 99 -5.08 -1.32 12.84
CA THR A 99 -5.71 -1.06 11.53
C THR A 99 -4.72 -1.01 10.37
N ALA A 100 -3.46 -1.43 10.56
CA ALA A 100 -2.48 -1.54 9.48
C ALA A 100 -2.96 -2.38 8.27
N PRO A 101 -3.67 -3.51 8.44
CA PRO A 101 -4.19 -4.26 7.29
C PRO A 101 -5.16 -3.44 6.43
N LEU A 102 -6.03 -2.63 7.06
CA LEU A 102 -6.94 -1.75 6.34
C LEU A 102 -6.20 -0.60 5.67
N ALA A 103 -5.18 -0.02 6.32
CA ALA A 103 -4.33 0.97 5.69
C ALA A 103 -3.72 0.44 4.38
N THR A 104 -3.21 -0.80 4.39
CA THR A 104 -2.71 -1.49 3.18
C THR A 104 -3.80 -1.62 2.11
N LEU A 105 -5.03 -1.99 2.49
CA LEU A 105 -6.16 -2.09 1.56
C LEU A 105 -6.50 -0.74 0.92
N PHE A 106 -6.56 0.34 1.70
CA PHE A 106 -6.85 1.68 1.18
C PHE A 106 -5.73 2.18 0.26
N LEU A 107 -4.47 1.88 0.59
CA LEU A 107 -3.34 2.14 -0.30
C LEU A 107 -3.45 1.34 -1.60
N PHE A 108 -3.88 0.08 -1.52
CA PHE A 108 -4.11 -0.74 -2.72
C PHE A 108 -5.23 -0.16 -3.59
N TRP A 109 -6.31 0.31 -2.97
CA TRP A 109 -7.39 1.00 -3.69
C TRP A 109 -6.92 2.30 -4.34
N ALA A 110 -6.04 3.07 -3.69
CA ALA A 110 -5.46 4.26 -4.29
C ALA A 110 -4.64 3.90 -5.56
N LEU A 111 -3.86 2.83 -5.51
CA LEU A 111 -3.13 2.30 -6.67
C LEU A 111 -4.06 1.73 -7.74
N TYR A 112 -5.14 1.06 -7.35
CA TYR A 112 -6.16 0.56 -8.28
C TYR A 112 -6.82 1.70 -9.05
N VAL A 113 -7.15 2.81 -8.38
CA VAL A 113 -7.69 4.00 -9.05
C VAL A 113 -6.67 4.59 -10.02
N LYS A 114 -5.39 4.71 -9.61
CA LYS A 114 -4.30 5.17 -10.50
C LYS A 114 -4.08 4.24 -11.70
N LEU A 115 -4.34 2.94 -11.56
CA LEU A 115 -4.24 1.98 -12.66
C LEU A 115 -5.36 2.16 -13.69
N LEU A 116 -6.57 2.53 -13.24
CA LEU A 116 -7.74 2.65 -14.11
C LEU A 116 -7.95 4.04 -14.71
N TYR A 117 -7.51 5.07 -14.01
CA TYR A 117 -7.73 6.45 -14.39
C TYR A 117 -6.45 7.24 -14.34
N ASP A 118 -6.31 8.18 -15.26
CA ASP A 118 -5.25 9.17 -15.20
C ASP A 118 -5.54 10.14 -14.05
N ALA A 119 -5.00 9.82 -12.87
CA ALA A 119 -5.12 10.64 -11.68
C ALA A 119 -4.33 11.95 -11.77
N ASP A 120 -3.47 12.11 -12.78
CA ASP A 120 -2.70 13.32 -13.02
C ASP A 120 -3.44 14.32 -13.89
N ASP A 121 -4.34 13.91 -14.76
CA ASP A 121 -5.14 14.84 -15.57
C ASP A 121 -6.58 14.97 -15.08
N ASN A 122 -7.16 13.90 -14.52
CA ASN A 122 -8.54 13.91 -14.05
C ASN A 122 -8.65 14.37 -12.59
N PHE A 123 -9.32 15.50 -12.37
CA PHE A 123 -9.55 16.06 -11.05
C PHE A 123 -10.34 15.14 -10.09
N GLY A 124 -11.33 14.40 -10.62
CA GLY A 124 -12.12 13.46 -9.84
C GLY A 124 -11.28 12.28 -9.33
N ALA A 125 -10.46 11.71 -10.21
CA ALA A 125 -9.54 10.62 -9.87
C ALA A 125 -8.49 11.09 -8.85
N TYR A 126 -7.90 12.28 -9.05
CA TYR A 126 -6.96 12.87 -8.09
C TYR A 126 -7.59 13.00 -6.68
N ARG A 127 -8.82 13.51 -6.58
CA ARG A 127 -9.54 13.65 -5.30
C ARG A 127 -9.78 12.31 -4.64
N LEU A 128 -10.19 11.31 -5.41
CA LEU A 128 -10.45 9.97 -4.89
C LEU A 128 -9.17 9.33 -4.35
N VAL A 129 -8.08 9.34 -5.14
CA VAL A 129 -6.76 8.85 -4.68
C VAL A 129 -6.32 9.59 -3.42
N THR A 130 -6.50 10.92 -3.37
CA THR A 130 -6.15 11.71 -2.19
C THR A 130 -6.96 11.29 -0.96
N ALA A 131 -8.28 11.11 -1.10
CA ALA A 131 -9.12 10.65 0.01
C ALA A 131 -8.70 9.26 0.50
N LEU A 132 -8.45 8.32 -0.42
CA LEU A 132 -8.00 6.97 -0.10
C LEU A 132 -6.65 6.96 0.63
N LEU A 133 -5.68 7.75 0.15
CA LEU A 133 -4.38 7.86 0.79
C LEU A 133 -4.46 8.51 2.17
N VAL A 134 -5.27 9.56 2.33
CA VAL A 134 -5.45 10.21 3.65
C VAL A 134 -6.13 9.26 4.62
N ILE A 135 -7.21 8.58 4.22
CA ILE A 135 -7.90 7.59 5.07
C ILE A 135 -6.93 6.45 5.44
N GLY A 136 -6.23 5.88 4.46
CA GLY A 136 -5.25 4.82 4.69
C GLY A 136 -4.14 5.27 5.65
N ALA A 137 -3.62 6.48 5.46
CA ALA A 137 -2.59 7.02 6.35
C ALA A 137 -3.11 7.31 7.76
N THR A 138 -4.34 7.79 7.92
CA THR A 138 -4.97 7.93 9.24
C THR A 138 -5.10 6.56 9.93
N LEU A 139 -5.55 5.53 9.20
CA LEU A 139 -5.64 4.16 9.70
C LEU A 139 -4.27 3.55 10.02
N TYR A 140 -3.18 4.11 9.51
CA TYR A 140 -1.83 3.65 9.85
C TYR A 140 -1.23 4.46 11.01
N PHE A 141 -1.13 5.78 10.88
CA PHE A 141 -0.42 6.64 11.83
C PHE A 141 -1.13 6.78 13.17
N VAL A 142 -2.47 6.74 13.22
CA VAL A 142 -3.19 6.88 14.50
C VAL A 142 -2.90 5.70 15.42
N PRO A 143 -3.11 4.42 15.02
CA PRO A 143 -2.73 3.31 15.88
C PRO A 143 -1.21 3.14 16.02
N GLN A 144 -0.39 3.54 15.04
CA GLN A 144 1.07 3.53 15.24
C GLN A 144 1.47 4.43 16.42
N THR A 145 1.03 5.69 16.40
CA THR A 145 1.44 6.67 17.41
C THR A 145 0.78 6.42 18.77
N LEU A 146 -0.52 6.13 18.80
CA LEU A 146 -1.28 5.92 20.04
C LEU A 146 -1.17 4.51 20.60
N GLY A 147 -0.92 3.52 19.74
CA GLY A 147 -0.82 2.10 20.12
C GLY A 147 0.61 1.70 20.51
N LEU A 148 1.58 2.02 19.65
CA LEU A 148 2.95 1.50 19.79
C LEU A 148 3.88 2.52 20.43
N GLU A 149 3.93 3.74 19.89
CA GLU A 149 4.87 4.76 20.37
C GLU A 149 4.49 5.31 21.76
N SER A 150 3.20 5.23 22.11
CA SER A 150 2.66 5.71 23.40
C SER A 150 2.73 4.66 24.52
N ASN A 151 3.39 3.51 24.30
CA ASN A 151 3.42 2.41 25.27
C ASN A 151 4.19 2.75 26.57
N SER A 152 4.97 3.83 26.57
CA SER A 152 5.68 4.33 27.77
C SER A 152 4.86 5.30 28.62
N GLN A 153 3.62 5.59 28.23
CA GLN A 153 2.75 6.58 28.87
C GLN A 153 1.57 5.91 29.57
N ASP A 154 1.67 5.74 30.90
CA ASP A 154 0.66 5.04 31.70
C ASP A 154 -0.77 5.62 31.55
N TYR A 155 -0.90 6.95 31.39
CA TYR A 155 -2.20 7.60 31.23
C TYR A 155 -2.90 7.30 29.89
N LEU A 156 -2.18 6.70 28.92
CA LEU A 156 -2.71 6.27 27.62
C LEU A 156 -2.88 4.75 27.53
N ALA A 157 -2.69 4.01 28.62
CA ALA A 157 -2.72 2.54 28.63
C ALA A 157 -3.98 1.94 27.99
N GLY A 158 -5.14 2.59 28.14
CA GLY A 158 -6.39 2.16 27.50
C GLY A 158 -6.34 2.25 25.97
N LEU A 159 -5.74 3.31 25.41
CA LEU A 159 -5.58 3.46 23.96
C LEU A 159 -4.51 2.51 23.42
N VAL A 160 -3.41 2.34 24.15
CA VAL A 160 -2.36 1.37 23.83
C VAL A 160 -2.93 -0.04 23.74
N SER A 161 -3.71 -0.46 24.75
CA SER A 161 -4.35 -1.77 24.74
C SER A 161 -5.37 -1.94 23.61
N PHE A 162 -5.99 -0.85 23.16
CA PHE A 162 -6.99 -0.92 22.09
C PHE A 162 -6.35 -0.97 20.70
N PHE A 163 -5.32 -0.16 20.45
CA PHE A 163 -4.71 0.03 19.12
C PHE A 163 -3.55 -0.92 18.79
N ASP A 164 -3.11 -1.72 19.77
CA ASP A 164 -2.13 -2.77 19.57
C ASP A 164 -2.81 -4.07 19.14
N SER A 165 -2.35 -4.65 18.02
CA SER A 165 -2.94 -5.86 17.43
C SER A 165 -2.84 -7.10 18.32
N THR A 166 -1.80 -7.24 19.14
CA THR A 166 -1.61 -8.40 20.01
C THR A 166 -2.48 -8.32 21.26
N LYS A 167 -2.72 -7.10 21.76
CA LYS A 167 -3.54 -6.83 22.95
C LYS A 167 -5.04 -6.85 22.63
N ASN A 168 -5.43 -6.61 21.38
CA ASN A 168 -6.83 -6.55 20.95
C ASN A 168 -7.16 -7.48 19.77
N GLN A 169 -6.95 -8.79 19.98
CA GLN A 169 -7.18 -9.80 18.94
C GLN A 169 -8.64 -9.91 18.49
N ALA A 170 -9.60 -9.53 19.34
CA ALA A 170 -11.02 -9.51 19.01
C ALA A 170 -11.32 -8.61 17.80
N TRP A 171 -10.55 -7.53 17.63
CA TRP A 171 -10.64 -6.64 16.47
C TRP A 171 -9.59 -6.96 15.40
N ALA A 172 -8.38 -7.38 15.78
CA ALA A 172 -7.29 -7.62 14.82
C ALA A 172 -7.65 -8.69 13.78
N GLY A 173 -8.26 -9.80 14.21
CA GLY A 173 -8.67 -10.89 13.32
C GLY A 173 -9.71 -10.47 12.28
N PRO A 174 -10.87 -9.91 12.68
CA PRO A 174 -11.87 -9.42 11.75
C PRO A 174 -11.35 -8.35 10.78
N ILE A 175 -10.57 -7.38 11.28
CA ILE A 175 -9.96 -6.31 10.47
C ILE A 175 -9.06 -6.92 9.39
N LEU A 176 -8.21 -7.88 9.75
CA LEU A 176 -7.35 -8.59 8.81
C LEU A 176 -8.16 -9.34 7.76
N ILE A 177 -9.23 -10.05 8.14
CA ILE A 177 -10.08 -10.79 7.20
C ILE A 177 -10.73 -9.83 6.20
N VAL A 178 -11.26 -8.70 6.67
CA VAL A 178 -11.84 -7.67 5.79
C VAL A 178 -10.79 -7.14 4.81
N ALA A 179 -9.57 -6.86 5.30
CA ALA A 179 -8.47 -6.40 4.47
C ALA A 179 -8.06 -7.44 3.40
N LEU A 180 -7.99 -8.72 3.78
CA LEU A 180 -7.67 -9.83 2.88
C LEU A 180 -8.73 -10.03 1.81
N ILE A 181 -10.01 -10.07 2.19
CA ILE A 181 -11.13 -10.19 1.24
C ILE A 181 -11.14 -8.99 0.29
N GLY A 182 -11.02 -7.77 0.82
CA GLY A 182 -10.97 -6.56 0.01
C GLY A 182 -9.80 -6.57 -0.98
N SER A 183 -8.63 -7.02 -0.54
CA SER A 183 -7.45 -7.14 -1.39
C SER A 183 -7.65 -8.20 -2.47
N ALA A 184 -8.18 -9.38 -2.12
CA ALA A 184 -8.45 -10.46 -3.07
C ALA A 184 -9.48 -10.03 -4.13
N VAL A 185 -10.57 -9.35 -3.73
CA VAL A 185 -11.58 -8.82 -4.65
C VAL A 185 -10.97 -7.79 -5.59
N THR A 186 -10.14 -6.89 -5.08
CA THR A 186 -9.48 -5.85 -5.88
C THR A 186 -8.49 -6.46 -6.88
N ALA A 187 -7.67 -7.42 -6.44
CA ALA A 187 -6.75 -8.15 -7.31
C ALA A 187 -7.50 -8.93 -8.40
N GLY A 188 -8.60 -9.60 -8.05
CA GLY A 188 -9.47 -10.29 -9.00
C GLY A 188 -10.09 -9.33 -10.02
N ALA A 189 -10.51 -8.14 -9.59
CA ALA A 189 -11.04 -7.10 -10.48
C ALA A 189 -9.97 -6.56 -11.46
N ILE A 190 -8.73 -6.39 -11.00
CA ILE A 190 -7.60 -6.02 -11.86
C ILE A 190 -7.34 -7.12 -12.89
N PHE A 191 -7.23 -8.38 -12.43
CA PHE A 191 -6.96 -9.53 -13.30
C PHE A 191 -8.03 -9.65 -14.39
N TRP A 192 -9.31 -9.58 -14.02
CA TRP A 192 -10.41 -9.63 -14.98
C TRP A 192 -10.33 -8.50 -16.03
N ARG A 193 -10.10 -7.26 -15.60
CA ARG A 193 -10.13 -6.10 -16.49
C ARG A 193 -8.88 -5.97 -17.37
N VAL A 194 -7.71 -6.30 -16.85
CA VAL A 194 -6.44 -6.08 -17.55
C VAL A 194 -6.03 -7.29 -18.37
N VAL A 195 -6.28 -8.51 -17.87
CA VAL A 195 -5.82 -9.74 -18.52
C VAL A 195 -6.91 -10.35 -19.40
N LEU A 196 -8.14 -10.47 -18.89
CA LEU A 196 -9.20 -11.22 -19.57
C LEU A 196 -10.05 -10.37 -20.53
N ALA A 197 -10.38 -9.13 -20.16
CA ALA A 197 -11.23 -8.27 -20.99
C ALA A 197 -10.62 -7.86 -22.35
N PRO A 198 -9.31 -7.56 -22.48
CA PRO A 198 -8.72 -7.22 -23.78
C PRO A 198 -8.68 -8.40 -24.76
N ALA A 199 -8.56 -9.63 -24.25
CA ALA A 199 -8.54 -10.84 -25.06
C ALA A 199 -9.89 -11.09 -25.78
N GLY A 200 -11.01 -10.74 -25.15
CA GLY A 200 -12.35 -10.83 -25.76
C GLY A 200 -12.58 -9.80 -26.87
N SER A 201 -12.08 -8.58 -26.70
CA SER A 201 -12.22 -7.50 -27.69
C SER A 201 -11.37 -7.73 -28.95
N ALA A 202 -10.19 -8.33 -28.81
CA ALA A 202 -9.34 -8.70 -29.94
C ALA A 202 -9.94 -9.86 -30.78
N ALA A 203 -10.56 -10.84 -30.13
CA ALA A 203 -11.24 -11.95 -30.81
C ALA A 203 -12.54 -11.52 -31.52
N ALA A 204 -13.23 -10.49 -31.02
CA ALA A 204 -14.41 -9.91 -31.68
C ALA A 204 -14.04 -9.06 -32.90
N ALA A 205 -12.87 -8.42 -32.90
CA ALA A 205 -12.39 -7.58 -34.00
C ALA A 205 -11.96 -8.38 -35.25
N THR A 206 -11.59 -9.65 -35.10
CA THR A 206 -11.22 -10.54 -36.22
C THR A 206 -12.42 -11.23 -36.88
N GLY A 207 -13.63 -11.07 -36.35
CA GLY A 207 -14.87 -11.65 -36.88
C GLY A 207 -15.78 -10.70 -37.69
N GLY A 208 -15.35 -9.46 -37.96
CA GLY A 208 -16.16 -8.43 -38.62
C GLY A 208 -16.08 -8.47 -40.17
N GLN A 209 -17.24 -8.66 -40.80
CA GLN A 209 -17.53 -8.77 -42.24
C GLN A 209 -16.78 -7.80 -43.19
N PRO A 210 -16.52 -8.21 -44.47
CA PRO A 210 -16.00 -7.32 -45.50
C PRO A 210 -17.01 -6.20 -45.82
N ARG A 211 -16.55 -4.94 -45.80
CA ARG A 211 -17.32 -3.78 -46.25
C ARG A 211 -17.72 -3.97 -47.72
N PRO A 212 -19.01 -3.82 -48.10
CA PRO A 212 -19.38 -3.82 -49.50
C PRO A 212 -18.82 -2.57 -50.17
N ALA A 213 -18.09 -2.79 -51.27
CA ALA A 213 -17.56 -1.73 -52.12
C ALA A 213 -18.73 -1.00 -52.80
N THR A 214 -19.02 0.21 -52.35
CA THR A 214 -19.89 1.14 -53.08
C THR A 214 -19.12 1.70 -54.26
N ARG A 215 -19.62 1.40 -55.46
CA ARG A 215 -19.28 2.06 -56.73
C ARG A 215 -19.87 3.46 -56.80
#